data_AF-A0A1N6ZFV8-F1
#
_entry.id   AF-A0A1N6ZFV8-F1
#
_cell.length_a   1.000
_cell.length_b   1.000
_cell.length_c   1.000
_cell.angle_alpha   90.00
_cell.angle_beta   90.00
_cell.angle_gamma   90.00
#
_symmetry.space_group_name_H-M   'P 1'
#
loop_
_entity.id
_entity.type
_entity.pdbx_description
1 polymer ?
#
loop_
_entity_poly.entity_id
_entity_poly.type
_entity_poly.pdbx_seq_one_letter_code
_entity_poly.pdbx_strand_id
1 'polypeptide(L)'
;MIPSDVFDDVRAADGEFLGLDAYQAEFEEVYRDAAEVVWKLERAQHFHEPAVPSWRAADAGDWALAVELIEEMRAPLTAMYRERAPFRRLRVVELPLTAYLQWEAQIFVVRVAAGEEIRVLGAPAVAPLETRAPLPELVVFGPGLLYEVRYDEIGAAVGARRITDPEVVAPCLSALASLYGEGEDLLPFFDREVAPLPPPSGLSEKSPEIGP
;
A
#
# COMPACT_ATOMS: atom_id res chain seq x y z
N MET A 1 0.49 14.12 -19.56
CA MET A 1 -0.61 14.60 -18.70
C MET A 1 -1.52 13.41 -18.46
N ILE A 2 -1.77 13.06 -17.20
CA ILE A 2 -2.62 11.93 -16.84
C ILE A 2 -4.08 12.32 -17.09
N PRO A 3 -4.89 11.51 -17.81
CA PRO A 3 -6.32 11.76 -17.92
C PRO A 3 -7.00 11.77 -16.55
N SER A 4 -7.86 12.74 -16.28
CA SER A 4 -8.49 12.90 -14.96
C SER A 4 -9.47 11.78 -14.58
N ASP A 5 -9.89 10.99 -15.55
CA ASP A 5 -10.87 9.91 -15.44
C ASP A 5 -10.26 8.51 -15.32
N VAL A 6 -8.95 8.34 -15.50
CA VAL A 6 -8.31 7.01 -15.58
C VAL A 6 -8.58 6.12 -14.36
N PHE A 7 -8.63 6.70 -13.16
CA PHE A 7 -8.93 5.95 -11.93
C PHE A 7 -10.43 5.80 -11.68
N ASP A 8 -11.26 6.64 -12.30
CA ASP A 8 -12.72 6.48 -12.32
C ASP A 8 -13.13 5.34 -13.27
N ASP A 9 -12.43 5.19 -14.40
CA ASP A 9 -12.62 4.07 -15.32
C ASP A 9 -12.35 2.74 -14.63
N VAL A 10 -11.31 2.67 -13.79
CA VAL A 10 -11.08 1.50 -12.93
C VAL A 10 -12.30 1.21 -12.07
N ARG A 11 -12.93 2.20 -11.43
CA ARG A 11 -14.12 2.00 -10.55
C ARG A 11 -15.31 1.50 -11.33
N ALA A 12 -15.50 2.02 -12.54
CA ALA A 12 -16.63 1.72 -13.40
C ALA A 12 -16.47 0.40 -14.15
N ALA A 13 -15.24 -0.12 -14.27
CA ALA A 13 -14.96 -1.34 -14.99
C ALA A 13 -15.68 -2.57 -14.41
N ASP A 14 -16.01 -3.52 -15.26
CA ASP A 14 -16.42 -4.85 -14.81
C ASP A 14 -15.21 -5.60 -14.23
N GLY A 15 -15.46 -6.47 -13.27
CA GLY A 15 -14.42 -7.31 -12.69
C GLY A 15 -15.00 -8.39 -11.79
N GLU A 16 -14.25 -9.47 -11.63
CA GLU A 16 -14.62 -10.57 -10.73
C GLU A 16 -14.17 -10.26 -9.31
N PHE A 17 -15.07 -10.34 -8.34
CA PHE A 17 -14.68 -10.19 -6.94
C PHE A 17 -14.13 -11.51 -6.40
N LEU A 18 -12.88 -11.48 -5.95
CA LEU A 18 -12.24 -12.56 -5.22
C LEU A 18 -12.26 -12.22 -3.73
N GLY A 19 -12.83 -13.11 -2.91
CA GLY A 19 -12.70 -13.00 -1.46
C GLY A 19 -11.24 -13.10 -1.02
N LEU A 20 -10.93 -12.62 0.19
CA LEU A 20 -9.55 -12.44 0.67
C LEU A 20 -8.64 -13.67 0.44
N ASP A 21 -9.07 -14.87 0.83
CA ASP A 21 -8.27 -16.09 0.68
C ASP A 21 -8.00 -16.43 -0.80
N ALA A 22 -9.01 -16.29 -1.65
CA ALA A 22 -8.88 -16.55 -3.09
C ALA A 22 -7.96 -15.52 -3.76
N TYR A 23 -8.09 -14.24 -3.37
CA TYR A 23 -7.20 -13.18 -3.84
C TYR A 23 -5.75 -13.42 -3.40
N GLN A 24 -5.50 -13.79 -2.15
CA GLN A 24 -4.15 -14.04 -1.65
C GLN A 24 -3.49 -15.25 -2.34
N ALA A 25 -4.24 -16.33 -2.54
CA ALA A 25 -3.77 -17.51 -3.26
C ALA A 25 -3.39 -17.16 -4.71
N GLU A 26 -4.28 -16.45 -5.42
CA GLU A 26 -4.03 -16.06 -6.80
C GLU A 26 -2.89 -15.04 -6.92
N PHE A 27 -2.81 -14.05 -6.02
CA PHE A 27 -1.71 -13.08 -5.98
C PHE A 27 -0.35 -13.79 -5.86
N GLU A 28 -0.23 -14.79 -4.97
CA GLU A 28 1.02 -15.52 -4.78
C GLU A 28 1.39 -16.35 -6.02
N GLU A 29 0.41 -16.96 -6.70
CA GLU A 29 0.65 -17.67 -7.96
C GLU A 29 1.09 -16.72 -9.07
N VAL A 30 0.36 -15.61 -9.27
CA VAL A 30 0.67 -14.62 -10.31
C VAL A 30 2.01 -13.93 -10.03
N TYR A 31 2.30 -13.58 -8.78
CA TYR A 31 3.56 -12.93 -8.45
C TYR A 31 4.77 -13.87 -8.60
N ARG A 32 4.58 -15.16 -8.32
CA ARG A 32 5.61 -16.17 -8.58
C ARG A 32 6.00 -16.25 -10.05
N ASP A 33 5.02 -16.14 -10.94
CA ASP A 33 5.22 -16.31 -12.38
C ASP A 33 5.45 -14.97 -13.11
N ALA A 34 5.36 -13.84 -12.40
CA ALA A 34 5.57 -12.52 -12.96
C ALA A 34 7.00 -12.38 -13.50
N ALA A 35 7.12 -12.01 -14.77
CA ALA A 35 8.39 -11.68 -15.42
C ALA A 35 8.65 -10.16 -15.49
N GLU A 36 7.59 -9.37 -15.40
CA GLU A 36 7.63 -7.91 -15.45
C GLU A 36 7.45 -7.29 -14.06
N VAL A 37 7.78 -6.00 -13.94
CA VAL A 37 7.61 -5.23 -12.71
C VAL A 37 6.15 -5.28 -12.24
N VAL A 38 5.97 -5.60 -10.95
CA VAL A 38 4.67 -5.53 -10.28
C VAL A 38 4.52 -4.15 -9.66
N TRP A 39 3.34 -3.55 -9.81
CA TRP A 39 3.06 -2.21 -9.31
C TRP A 39 2.00 -2.25 -8.22
N LYS A 40 2.19 -1.45 -7.18
CA LYS A 40 1.23 -1.27 -6.10
C LYS A 40 0.98 0.21 -5.84
N LEU A 41 -0.29 0.59 -5.68
CA LEU A 41 -0.71 1.91 -5.23
C LEU A 41 -1.41 1.75 -3.88
N GLU A 42 -0.97 2.52 -2.90
CA GLU A 42 -1.63 2.60 -1.59
C GLU A 42 -2.04 4.04 -1.28
N ARG A 43 -3.35 4.27 -1.10
CA ARG A 43 -3.92 5.61 -0.87
C ARG A 43 -4.51 5.81 0.51
N ALA A 44 -5.11 4.81 1.13
CA ALA A 44 -5.72 4.94 2.45
C ALA A 44 -4.67 5.31 3.51
N GLN A 45 -5.04 6.11 4.52
CA GLN A 45 -4.11 6.56 5.57
C GLN A 45 -4.09 5.62 6.80
N HIS A 46 -4.90 4.57 6.76
CA HIS A 46 -5.01 3.54 7.78
C HIS A 46 -5.51 2.23 7.17
N PHE A 47 -4.94 1.11 7.63
CA PHE A 47 -5.45 -0.23 7.37
C PHE A 47 -5.55 -0.99 8.70
N HIS A 48 -6.60 -1.81 8.84
CA HIS A 48 -6.82 -2.65 10.01
C HIS A 48 -6.26 -4.04 9.74
N GLU A 49 -5.06 -4.31 10.26
CA GLU A 49 -4.28 -5.51 9.95
C GLU A 49 -3.97 -6.37 11.20
N PRO A 50 -4.98 -6.83 11.96
CA PRO A 50 -4.76 -7.57 13.20
C PRO A 50 -4.09 -8.93 12.97
N ALA A 51 -4.00 -9.42 11.74
CA ALA A 51 -3.22 -10.61 11.40
C ALA A 51 -1.70 -10.37 11.51
N VAL A 52 -1.24 -9.14 11.32
CA VAL A 52 0.19 -8.78 11.33
C VAL A 52 0.68 -8.64 12.78
N PRO A 53 1.67 -9.42 13.24
CA PRO A 53 2.14 -9.37 14.62
C PRO A 53 2.66 -8.00 15.07
N SER A 54 3.43 -7.32 14.22
CA SER A 54 3.94 -5.99 14.52
C SER A 54 2.85 -4.93 14.60
N TRP A 55 1.76 -5.08 13.83
CA TRP A 55 0.58 -4.21 13.92
C TRP A 55 -0.05 -4.34 15.30
N ARG A 56 -0.27 -5.58 15.78
CA ARG A 56 -0.86 -5.82 17.11
C ARG A 56 0.01 -5.26 18.23
N ALA A 57 1.33 -5.43 18.14
CA ALA A 57 2.25 -4.87 19.13
C ALA A 57 2.20 -3.35 19.16
N ALA A 58 2.25 -2.71 17.98
CA ALA A 58 2.17 -1.25 17.88
C ALA A 58 0.80 -0.70 18.33
N ASP A 59 -0.30 -1.40 18.02
CA ASP A 59 -1.64 -1.00 18.44
C ASP A 59 -1.83 -1.11 19.95
N ALA A 60 -1.16 -2.08 20.59
CA ALA A 60 -1.07 -2.19 22.04
C ALA A 60 -0.13 -1.14 22.69
N GLY A 61 0.57 -0.32 21.90
CA GLY A 61 1.54 0.67 22.36
C GLY A 61 2.93 0.09 22.68
N ASP A 62 3.17 -1.19 22.37
CA ASP A 62 4.49 -1.82 22.51
C ASP A 62 5.31 -1.62 21.24
N TRP A 63 5.79 -0.38 21.07
CA TRP A 63 6.55 0.03 19.89
C TRP A 63 7.87 -0.73 19.74
N ALA A 64 8.56 -1.02 20.84
CA ALA A 64 9.83 -1.72 20.81
C ALA A 64 9.66 -3.14 20.23
N LEU A 65 8.65 -3.87 20.72
CA LEU A 65 8.30 -5.18 20.17
C LEU A 65 7.84 -5.09 18.71
N ALA A 66 7.07 -4.05 18.35
CA ALA A 66 6.64 -3.87 16.98
C ALA A 66 7.83 -3.73 16.02
N VAL A 67 8.84 -2.93 16.37
CA VAL A 67 10.06 -2.75 15.55
C VAL A 67 10.88 -4.03 15.48
N GLU A 68 11.00 -4.80 16.58
CA GLU A 68 11.68 -6.10 16.57
C GLU A 68 11.00 -7.08 15.60
N LEU A 69 9.67 -7.21 15.66
CA LEU A 69 8.89 -8.07 14.77
C LEU A 69 8.98 -7.63 13.29
N ILE A 70 9.11 -6.33 13.03
CA ILE A 70 9.33 -5.82 11.67
C ILE A 70 10.71 -6.24 11.15
N GLU A 71 11.74 -6.18 11.98
CA GLU A 71 13.09 -6.59 11.61
C GLU A 71 13.19 -8.08 11.27
N GLU A 72 12.42 -8.94 11.96
CA GLU A 72 12.33 -10.38 11.66
C GLU A 72 11.86 -10.67 10.22
N MET A 73 11.10 -9.75 9.61
CA MET A 73 10.64 -9.88 8.23
C MET A 73 11.76 -9.71 7.20
N ARG A 74 12.92 -9.14 7.56
CA ARG A 74 13.99 -8.79 6.62
C ARG A 74 14.49 -9.99 5.83
N ALA A 75 14.85 -11.07 6.52
CA ALA A 75 15.40 -12.27 5.90
C ALA A 75 14.43 -12.93 4.90
N PRO A 76 13.17 -13.25 5.26
CA PRO A 76 12.23 -13.84 4.31
C PRO A 76 11.90 -12.89 3.14
N LEU A 77 11.75 -11.58 3.37
CA LEU A 77 11.53 -10.61 2.30
C LEU A 77 12.72 -10.55 1.33
N THR A 78 13.95 -10.56 1.86
CA THR A 78 15.17 -10.51 1.03
C THR A 78 15.30 -11.75 0.15
N ALA A 79 14.94 -12.94 0.68
CA ALA A 79 14.90 -14.16 -0.10
C ALA A 79 13.84 -14.07 -1.22
N MET A 80 12.63 -13.62 -0.88
CA MET A 80 11.52 -13.45 -1.83
C MET A 80 11.89 -12.48 -2.97
N TYR A 81 12.32 -11.25 -2.66
CA TYR A 81 12.61 -10.24 -3.70
C TYR A 81 13.81 -10.59 -4.58
N ARG A 82 14.73 -11.45 -4.13
CA ARG A 82 15.83 -11.94 -4.97
C ARG A 82 15.36 -12.86 -6.09
N GLU A 83 14.27 -13.59 -5.86
CA GLU A 83 13.77 -14.65 -6.76
C GLU A 83 12.52 -14.24 -7.54
N ARG A 84 11.96 -13.07 -7.24
CA ARG A 84 10.72 -12.55 -7.84
C ARG A 84 11.00 -11.35 -8.73
N ALA A 85 10.04 -11.01 -9.59
CA ALA A 85 10.11 -9.76 -10.34
C ALA A 85 10.17 -8.53 -9.41
N PRO A 86 10.76 -7.41 -9.88
CA PRO A 86 10.81 -6.17 -9.11
C PRO A 86 9.41 -5.72 -8.70
N PHE A 87 9.30 -5.17 -7.51
CA PHE A 87 8.04 -4.71 -6.93
C PHE A 87 8.14 -3.21 -6.65
N ARG A 88 7.29 -2.42 -7.32
CA ARG A 88 7.22 -0.97 -7.17
C ARG A 88 5.98 -0.56 -6.40
N ARG A 89 6.16 0.24 -5.37
CA ARG A 89 5.07 0.79 -4.58
C ARG A 89 5.06 2.30 -4.65
N LEU A 90 3.91 2.86 -5.01
CA LEU A 90 3.59 4.23 -4.76
C LEU A 90 2.73 4.32 -3.49
N ARG A 91 3.25 4.98 -2.46
CA ARG A 91 2.52 5.29 -1.24
C ARG A 91 2.10 6.75 -1.23
N VAL A 92 0.78 6.99 -1.25
CA VAL A 92 0.25 8.35 -1.10
C VAL A 92 0.04 8.66 0.39
N VAL A 93 0.58 9.78 0.87
CA VAL A 93 0.57 10.17 2.28
C VAL A 93 -0.02 11.55 2.52
N GLU A 94 -0.68 11.71 3.65
CA GLU A 94 -1.17 12.97 4.21
C GLU A 94 -0.32 13.37 5.42
N LEU A 95 -0.09 14.68 5.57
CA LEU A 95 0.61 15.24 6.73
C LEU A 95 -0.37 16.04 7.61
N PRO A 96 -0.26 15.97 8.95
CA PRO A 96 0.71 15.17 9.70
C PRO A 96 0.44 13.66 9.63
N LEU A 97 1.47 12.84 9.78
CA LEU A 97 1.35 11.38 9.69
C LEU A 97 0.52 10.80 10.83
N THR A 98 -0.38 9.88 10.48
CA THR A 98 -1.10 9.04 11.45
C THR A 98 -0.12 8.09 12.15
N ALA A 99 -0.51 7.58 13.32
CA ALA A 99 0.26 6.54 14.01
C ALA A 99 0.47 5.29 13.14
N TYR A 100 -0.55 4.92 12.36
CA TYR A 100 -0.46 3.83 11.38
C TYR A 100 0.64 4.07 10.35
N LEU A 101 0.69 5.26 9.75
CA LEU A 101 1.72 5.57 8.73
C LEU A 101 3.13 5.59 9.33
N GLN A 102 3.29 6.01 10.59
CA GLN A 102 4.59 5.94 11.27
C GLN A 102 5.07 4.50 11.42
N TRP A 103 4.17 3.58 11.81
CA TRP A 103 4.44 2.15 11.89
C TRP A 103 4.72 1.54 10.52
N GLU A 104 3.88 1.83 9.54
CA GLU A 104 4.01 1.30 8.18
C GLU A 104 5.33 1.73 7.53
N ALA A 105 5.76 2.97 7.78
CA ALA A 105 7.05 3.44 7.29
C ALA A 105 8.24 2.64 7.85
N GLN A 106 8.17 2.10 9.07
CA GLN A 106 9.19 1.17 9.59
C GLN A 106 9.24 -0.12 8.77
N ILE A 107 8.07 -0.67 8.40
CA ILE A 107 7.98 -1.85 7.51
C ILE A 107 8.57 -1.53 6.14
N PHE A 108 8.28 -0.35 5.60
CA PHE A 108 8.78 0.05 4.30
C PHE A 108 10.32 0.20 4.28
N VAL A 109 10.95 0.66 5.36
CA VAL A 109 12.43 0.70 5.45
C VAL A 109 13.02 -0.71 5.32
N VAL A 110 12.44 -1.71 6.01
CA VAL A 110 12.87 -3.11 5.88
C VAL A 110 12.65 -3.64 4.47
N ARG A 111 11.51 -3.32 3.86
CA ARG A 111 11.17 -3.74 2.48
C ARG A 111 12.09 -3.13 1.43
N VAL A 112 12.41 -1.84 1.53
CA VAL A 112 13.38 -1.18 0.64
C VAL A 112 14.75 -1.84 0.77
N ALA A 113 15.21 -2.10 1.99
CA ALA A 113 16.47 -2.79 2.20
C ALA A 113 16.46 -4.25 1.70
N ALA A 114 15.29 -4.89 1.61
CA ALA A 114 15.11 -6.23 1.08
C ALA A 114 15.01 -6.28 -0.47
N GLY A 115 14.76 -5.15 -1.13
CA GLY A 115 14.72 -5.04 -2.60
C GLY A 115 13.44 -4.44 -3.19
N GLU A 116 12.46 -4.03 -2.38
CA GLU A 116 11.27 -3.32 -2.87
C GLU A 116 11.62 -1.88 -3.27
N GLU A 117 11.08 -1.40 -4.38
CA GLU A 117 11.24 -0.02 -4.82
C GLU A 117 10.02 0.80 -4.35
N ILE A 118 10.19 1.60 -3.28
CA ILE A 118 9.09 2.36 -2.67
C ILE A 118 9.31 3.86 -2.87
N ARG A 119 8.28 4.52 -3.39
CA ARG A 119 8.19 5.98 -3.49
C ARG A 119 6.98 6.54 -2.77
N VAL A 120 7.16 7.73 -2.22
CA VAL A 120 6.16 8.45 -1.44
C VAL A 120 5.71 9.68 -2.20
N LEU A 121 4.40 9.91 -2.24
CA LEU A 121 3.80 11.07 -2.89
C LEU A 121 2.79 11.72 -1.94
N GLY A 122 2.84 13.05 -1.79
CA GLY A 122 1.87 13.76 -0.97
C GLY A 122 0.48 13.77 -1.60
N ALA A 123 -0.57 13.62 -0.79
CA ALA A 123 -1.97 13.68 -1.24
C ALA A 123 -2.34 14.90 -2.12
N PRO A 124 -1.79 16.12 -1.91
CA PRO A 124 -2.07 17.24 -2.80
C PRO A 124 -1.70 17.01 -4.28
N ALA A 125 -0.73 16.13 -4.56
CA ALA A 125 -0.33 15.82 -5.93
C ALA A 125 -1.35 14.94 -6.67
N VAL A 126 -2.10 14.11 -5.95
CA VAL A 126 -3.13 13.24 -6.55
C VAL A 126 -4.53 13.86 -6.51
N ALA A 127 -4.74 14.92 -5.72
CA ALA A 127 -6.04 15.58 -5.58
C ALA A 127 -6.75 15.93 -6.91
N PRO A 128 -6.07 16.35 -8.00
CA PRO A 128 -6.73 16.57 -9.29
C PRO A 128 -7.35 15.31 -9.93
N LEU A 129 -6.90 14.12 -9.51
CA LEU A 129 -7.37 12.81 -9.99
C LEU A 129 -8.43 12.21 -9.06
N GLU A 130 -8.61 12.77 -7.86
CA GLU A 130 -9.56 12.32 -6.83
C GLU A 130 -10.90 13.07 -6.94
N THR A 131 -11.43 13.21 -8.16
CA THR A 131 -12.61 14.06 -8.40
C THR A 131 -13.90 13.50 -7.78
N ARG A 132 -14.01 12.17 -7.68
CA ARG A 132 -15.17 11.47 -7.11
C ARG A 132 -14.90 10.83 -5.75
N ALA A 133 -13.71 10.27 -5.58
CA ALA A 133 -13.27 9.57 -4.39
C ALA A 133 -11.73 9.55 -4.34
N PRO A 134 -11.12 9.27 -3.18
CA PRO A 134 -9.68 9.00 -3.10
C PRO A 134 -9.27 7.92 -4.11
N LEU A 135 -8.03 7.93 -4.59
CA LEU A 135 -7.51 6.92 -5.52
C LEU A 135 -7.73 5.48 -5.00
N PRO A 136 -7.93 4.49 -5.89
CA PRO A 136 -8.16 3.11 -5.46
C PRO A 136 -6.87 2.48 -4.94
N GLU A 137 -7.03 1.42 -4.15
CA GLU A 137 -5.92 0.56 -3.72
C GLU A 137 -5.66 -0.47 -4.82
N LEU A 138 -4.47 -0.46 -5.44
CA LEU A 138 -4.22 -1.22 -6.66
C LEU A 138 -3.01 -2.14 -6.52
N VAL A 139 -3.09 -3.30 -7.17
CA VAL A 139 -1.95 -4.13 -7.56
C VAL A 139 -2.06 -4.43 -9.05
N VAL A 140 -1.01 -4.17 -9.83
CA VAL A 140 -1.02 -4.29 -11.29
C VAL A 140 0.12 -5.18 -11.77
N PHE A 141 -0.22 -6.17 -12.59
CA PHE A 141 0.69 -7.12 -13.23
C PHE A 141 0.67 -6.92 -14.74
N GLY A 142 1.60 -6.12 -15.25
CA GLY A 142 1.63 -5.74 -16.66
C GLY A 142 0.33 -5.03 -17.12
N PRO A 143 0.12 -4.86 -18.43
CA PRO A 143 -1.04 -4.15 -18.98
C PRO A 143 -2.34 -4.98 -19.01
N GLY A 144 -2.34 -6.21 -18.47
CA GLY A 144 -3.45 -7.17 -18.64
C GLY A 144 -4.14 -7.63 -17.36
N LEU A 145 -3.59 -7.33 -16.18
CA LEU A 145 -4.16 -7.76 -14.91
C LEU A 145 -4.01 -6.68 -13.84
N LEU A 146 -5.14 -6.29 -13.26
CA LEU A 146 -5.23 -5.37 -12.15
C LEU A 146 -6.12 -5.95 -11.06
N TYR A 147 -5.70 -5.81 -9.82
CA TYR A 147 -6.52 -6.04 -8.64
C TYR A 147 -6.82 -4.70 -7.97
N GLU A 148 -8.09 -4.34 -7.88
CA GLU A 148 -8.54 -3.28 -6.98
C GLU A 148 -8.79 -3.92 -5.61
N VAL A 149 -7.88 -3.70 -4.67
CA VAL A 149 -7.99 -4.27 -3.31
C VAL A 149 -9.09 -3.52 -2.56
N ARG A 150 -10.00 -4.28 -1.96
CA ARG A 150 -11.18 -3.74 -1.27
C ARG A 150 -11.04 -3.91 0.22
N TYR A 151 -11.48 -2.90 0.94
CA TYR A 151 -11.48 -2.84 2.39
C TYR A 151 -12.88 -2.53 2.89
N ASP A 152 -13.20 -2.98 4.09
CA ASP A 152 -14.42 -2.59 4.80
C ASP A 152 -14.27 -1.21 5.46
N GLU A 153 -15.29 -0.81 6.22
CA GLU A 153 -15.37 0.51 6.87
C GLU A 153 -14.28 0.75 7.92
N ILE A 154 -13.70 -0.32 8.51
CA ILE A 154 -12.61 -0.20 9.48
C ILE A 154 -11.23 -0.28 8.81
N GLY A 155 -11.18 -0.50 7.49
CA GLY A 155 -9.94 -0.65 6.74
C GLY A 155 -9.39 -2.08 6.77
N ALA A 156 -10.20 -3.09 7.08
CA ALA A 156 -9.78 -4.49 6.96
C ALA A 156 -9.97 -4.99 5.53
N ALA A 157 -8.97 -5.68 4.98
CA ALA A 157 -9.05 -6.20 3.62
C ALA A 157 -10.15 -7.27 3.51
N VAL A 158 -11.07 -7.10 2.55
CA VAL A 158 -12.16 -8.07 2.31
C VAL A 158 -11.93 -8.94 1.07
N GLY A 159 -10.99 -8.53 0.21
CA GLY A 159 -10.70 -9.19 -1.06
C GLY A 159 -10.23 -8.21 -2.10
N ALA A 160 -10.35 -8.58 -3.37
CA ALA A 160 -10.03 -7.70 -4.47
C ALA A 160 -10.96 -7.94 -5.66
N ARG A 161 -11.23 -6.88 -6.42
CA ARG A 161 -11.86 -7.01 -7.73
C ARG A 161 -10.76 -7.19 -8.77
N ARG A 162 -10.77 -8.35 -9.43
CA ARG A 162 -9.88 -8.71 -10.53
C ARG A 162 -10.43 -8.13 -11.83
N ILE A 163 -9.63 -7.30 -12.49
CA ILE A 163 -9.93 -6.63 -13.75
C ILE A 163 -8.89 -7.05 -14.78
N THR A 164 -9.36 -7.52 -15.94
CA THR A 164 -8.51 -8.00 -17.04
C THR A 164 -8.78 -7.30 -18.36
N ASP A 165 -9.59 -6.23 -18.36
CA ASP A 165 -9.83 -5.42 -19.56
C ASP A 165 -8.60 -4.54 -19.85
N PRO A 166 -7.84 -4.80 -20.93
CA PRO A 166 -6.62 -4.05 -21.22
C PRO A 166 -6.87 -2.57 -21.51
N GLU A 167 -8.08 -2.19 -21.95
CA GLU A 167 -8.44 -0.78 -22.19
C GLU A 167 -8.60 0.00 -20.87
N VAL A 168 -8.74 -0.70 -19.74
CA VAL A 168 -8.75 -0.12 -18.39
C VAL A 168 -7.37 -0.26 -17.73
N VAL A 169 -6.77 -1.44 -17.81
CA VAL A 169 -5.53 -1.76 -17.08
C VAL A 169 -4.34 -0.99 -17.64
N ALA A 170 -4.16 -0.93 -18.97
CA ALA A 170 -2.98 -0.30 -19.56
C ALA A 170 -2.92 1.23 -19.32
N PRO A 171 -4.01 2.00 -19.48
CA PRO A 171 -4.01 3.42 -19.10
C PRO A 171 -3.77 3.63 -17.60
N CYS A 172 -4.37 2.80 -16.74
CA CYS A 172 -4.15 2.88 -15.30
C CYS A 172 -2.69 2.63 -14.93
N LEU A 173 -2.04 1.62 -15.53
CA LEU A 173 -0.62 1.34 -15.33
C LEU A 173 0.25 2.53 -15.77
N SER A 174 -0.04 3.13 -16.92
CA SER A 174 0.68 4.31 -17.41
C SER A 174 0.52 5.52 -16.47
N ALA A 175 -0.68 5.72 -15.92
CA ALA A 175 -0.95 6.77 -14.94
C ALA A 175 -0.19 6.53 -13.63
N LEU A 176 -0.23 5.30 -13.10
CA LEU A 176 0.50 4.90 -11.90
C LEU A 176 2.01 5.06 -12.07
N ALA A 177 2.57 4.64 -13.20
CA ALA A 177 4.00 4.81 -13.50
C ALA A 177 4.40 6.30 -13.58
N SER A 178 3.52 7.16 -14.08
CA SER A 178 3.74 8.62 -14.12
C SER A 178 3.76 9.20 -12.70
N LEU A 179 2.76 8.88 -11.86
CA LEU A 179 2.72 9.31 -10.46
C LEU A 179 3.91 8.80 -9.65
N TYR A 180 4.34 7.57 -9.90
CA TYR A 180 5.55 6.99 -9.29
C TYR A 180 6.80 7.79 -9.65
N GLY A 181 6.88 8.31 -10.89
CA GLY A 181 7.96 9.20 -11.32
C GLY A 181 8.02 10.52 -10.55
N GLU A 182 6.87 11.02 -10.07
CA GLU A 182 6.75 12.26 -9.29
C GLU A 182 7.02 12.07 -7.79
N GLY A 183 6.91 10.84 -7.29
CA GLY A 183 7.19 10.52 -5.88
C GLY A 183 8.67 10.64 -5.52
N GLU A 184 8.94 11.02 -4.26
CA GLU A 184 10.28 10.95 -3.69
C GLU A 184 10.60 9.54 -3.19
N ASP A 185 11.89 9.20 -3.08
CA ASP A 185 12.29 7.91 -2.52
C ASP A 185 11.95 7.82 -1.03
N LEU A 186 11.60 6.61 -0.55
CA LEU A 186 11.15 6.41 0.83
C LEU A 186 12.18 6.83 1.88
N LEU A 187 13.47 6.50 1.72
CA LEU A 187 14.45 6.69 2.80
C LEU A 187 14.64 8.18 3.16
N PRO A 188 14.82 9.11 2.20
CA PRO A 188 14.81 10.55 2.49
C PRO A 188 13.52 11.04 3.16
N PHE A 189 12.36 10.52 2.75
CA PHE A 189 11.08 10.84 3.39
C PHE A 189 11.05 10.36 4.85
N PHE A 190 11.47 9.11 5.09
CA PHE A 190 11.52 8.51 6.43
C PHE A 190 12.40 9.31 7.38
N ASP A 191 13.63 9.63 6.96
CA ASP A 191 14.58 10.37 7.79
C ASP A 191 14.06 11.76 8.19
N ARG A 192 13.26 12.38 7.31
CA ARG A 192 12.72 13.73 7.51
C ARG A 192 11.42 13.74 8.32
N GLU A 193 10.47 12.89 7.96
CA GLU A 193 9.10 12.97 8.47
C GLU A 193 8.79 11.94 9.57
N VAL A 194 9.52 10.81 9.63
CA VAL A 194 9.20 9.69 10.52
C VAL A 194 10.22 9.53 11.64
N ALA A 195 11.51 9.45 11.29
CA ALA A 195 12.59 9.22 12.25
C ALA A 195 12.62 10.20 13.45
N PRO A 196 12.24 11.48 13.31
CA PRO A 196 12.19 12.42 14.45
C PRO A 196 10.98 12.25 15.37
N LEU A 197 9.96 11.48 14.98
CA LEU A 197 8.71 11.36 15.73
C LEU A 197 8.86 10.43 16.95
N PRO A 198 8.21 10.74 18.08
CA PRO A 198 8.16 9.82 19.20
C PRO A 198 7.29 8.60 18.85
N PRO A 199 7.55 7.43 19.44
CA PRO A 199 6.68 6.26 19.31
C PRO A 199 5.21 6.58 19.62
N PRO A 200 4.25 6.14 18.78
CA PRO A 200 2.83 6.28 19.07
C PRO A 200 2.40 5.38 20.24
N SER A 201 1.31 5.75 20.92
CA SER A 201 0.73 4.98 22.03
C SER A 201 -0.28 3.90 21.59
N GLY A 202 -0.49 3.76 20.28
CA GLY A 202 -1.43 2.86 19.62
C GLY A 202 -1.61 3.27 18.15
N LEU A 203 -2.07 2.36 17.29
CA LEU A 203 -2.27 2.63 15.86
C LEU A 203 -3.69 3.11 15.56
N SER A 204 -4.64 2.58 16.32
CA SER A 204 -6.02 3.03 16.32
C SER A 204 -6.12 4.35 17.07
N GLU A 205 -6.76 5.36 16.48
CA GLU A 205 -7.16 6.54 17.24
C GLU A 205 -8.15 6.07 18.32
N LYS A 206 -7.69 6.01 19.58
CA LYS A 206 -8.61 5.82 20.70
C LYS A 206 -9.57 7.00 20.67
N SER A 207 -10.84 6.74 20.39
CA SER A 207 -11.89 7.71 20.69
C SER A 207 -11.69 8.17 22.12
N PRO A 208 -11.66 9.49 22.40
CA PRO A 208 -11.47 9.96 23.76
C PRO A 208 -12.50 9.28 24.65
N GLU A 209 -12.05 8.65 25.73
CA GLU A 209 -12.93 8.06 26.73
C GLU A 209 -13.94 9.14 27.14
N ILE A 210 -15.19 8.99 26.73
CA ILE A 210 -16.29 9.73 27.33
C ILE A 210 -16.44 9.08 28.70
N GLY A 211 -15.74 9.64 29.69
CA GLY A 211 -15.87 9.27 31.09
C GLY A 211 -17.33 9.39 31.55
N PRO A 212 -17.72 8.60 32.58
CA PRO A 212 -19.11 8.45 33.01
C PRO A 212 -19.77 9.75 33.46
#